data_AF-A0A227J8B3-F1
#
_entry.id   AF-A0A227J8B3-F1
#
_cell.length_a   1.000
_cell.length_b   1.000
_cell.length_c   1.000
_cell.angle_alpha   90.00
_cell.angle_beta   90.00
_cell.angle_gamma   90.00
#
_symmetry.space_group_name_H-M   'P 1'
#
loop_
_entity.id
_entity.type
_entity.pdbx_description
1 polymer ?
#
loop_
_entity_poly.entity_id
_entity_poly.type
_entity_poly.pdbx_seq_one_letter_code
_entity_poly.pdbx_strand_id
1 'polypeptide(L)'
;LQFLAHTDKGNTLVKAQYEAANNMTDTIAAMSAANSAQLECREELMADYSDKWKHDGLVMDKWFALQGSNPAEDALEKVKATMNHEAFSLKNPNRTRSLIGSFLAANPVRFHDKSGSGYQFAGEILRQLNDSNPQVASRM
;
A
#
# COMPACT_ATOMS: atom_id res chain seq x y z
N LEU A 1 -17.14 8.69 -4.23
CA LEU A 1 -16.39 7.72 -5.05
C LEU A 1 -16.31 6.32 -4.42
N GLN A 2 -15.93 6.17 -3.15
CA GLN A 2 -15.70 4.84 -2.55
C GLN A 2 -16.86 3.84 -2.69
N PHE A 3 -18.11 4.23 -2.45
CA PHE A 3 -19.25 3.33 -2.69
C PHE A 3 -19.49 3.05 -4.18
N LEU A 4 -19.31 4.06 -5.04
CA LEU A 4 -19.49 3.92 -6.49
C LEU A 4 -18.47 2.97 -7.12
N ALA A 5 -17.29 2.84 -6.52
CA ALA A 5 -16.24 1.92 -6.97
C ALA A 5 -16.70 0.45 -6.93
N HIS A 6 -17.66 0.08 -6.08
CA HIS A 6 -18.19 -1.28 -6.01
C HIS A 6 -19.38 -1.54 -6.96
N THR A 7 -19.64 -0.62 -7.89
CA THR A 7 -20.69 -0.79 -8.92
C THR A 7 -20.06 -1.14 -10.27
N ASP A 8 -20.88 -1.56 -11.24
CA ASP A 8 -20.42 -1.87 -12.61
C ASP A 8 -19.73 -0.69 -13.32
N LYS A 9 -20.01 0.55 -12.88
CA LYS A 9 -19.37 1.77 -13.40
C LYS A 9 -18.11 2.17 -12.65
N GLY A 10 -17.76 1.46 -11.58
CA GLY A 10 -16.69 1.81 -10.66
C GLY A 10 -15.35 2.00 -11.35
N ASN A 11 -14.96 1.05 -12.20
CA ASN A 11 -13.69 1.09 -12.95
C ASN A 11 -13.56 2.38 -13.78
N THR A 12 -14.58 2.69 -14.59
CA THR A 12 -14.60 3.89 -15.45
C THR A 12 -14.59 5.17 -14.63
N LEU A 13 -15.41 5.27 -13.58
CA LEU A 13 -15.51 6.48 -12.77
C LEU A 13 -14.22 6.78 -12.00
N VAL A 14 -13.60 5.74 -11.44
CA VAL A 14 -12.34 5.88 -10.69
C VAL A 14 -11.20 6.28 -11.62
N LYS A 15 -11.08 5.64 -12.79
CA LYS A 15 -10.07 5.99 -13.79
C LYS A 15 -10.22 7.43 -14.26
N ALA A 16 -11.45 7.85 -14.61
CA ALA A 16 -11.72 9.22 -15.03
C ALA A 16 -11.39 10.25 -13.94
N GLN A 17 -11.68 9.97 -12.66
CA GLN A 17 -11.32 10.86 -11.57
C GLN A 17 -9.80 10.97 -11.40
N TYR A 18 -9.06 9.87 -11.53
CA TYR A 18 -7.60 9.89 -11.46
C TYR A 18 -6.99 10.73 -12.59
N GLU A 19 -7.43 10.53 -13.83
CA GLU A 19 -6.92 11.22 -15.02
C GLU A 19 -7.24 12.73 -15.01
N ALA A 20 -8.43 13.10 -14.52
CA ALA A 20 -8.86 14.49 -14.44
C ALA A 20 -8.39 15.22 -13.17
N ALA A 21 -7.80 14.51 -12.20
CA ALA A 21 -7.40 15.09 -10.93
C ALA A 21 -6.34 16.18 -11.12
N ASN A 22 -6.59 17.37 -10.57
CA ASN A 22 -5.65 18.49 -10.56
C ASN A 22 -4.98 18.69 -9.18
N ASN A 23 -5.24 17.79 -8.24
CA ASN A 23 -4.73 17.84 -6.88
C ASN A 23 -4.53 16.43 -6.31
N MET A 24 -3.70 16.33 -5.26
CA MET A 24 -3.34 15.04 -4.66
C MET A 24 -4.49 14.38 -3.91
N THR A 25 -5.44 15.16 -3.38
CA THR A 25 -6.60 14.62 -2.65
C THR A 25 -7.46 13.76 -3.57
N ASP A 26 -7.80 14.28 -4.75
CA ASP A 26 -8.62 13.55 -5.73
C ASP A 26 -7.85 12.36 -6.33
N THR A 27 -6.55 12.54 -6.59
CA THR A 27 -5.67 11.47 -7.09
C THR A 27 -5.67 10.28 -6.14
N ILE A 28 -5.42 10.51 -4.85
CA ILE A 28 -5.36 9.46 -3.82
C ILE A 28 -6.74 8.89 -3.53
N ALA A 29 -7.81 9.70 -3.57
CA ALA A 29 -9.17 9.20 -3.41
C ALA A 29 -9.54 8.19 -4.50
N ALA A 30 -9.16 8.44 -5.75
CA ALA A 30 -9.34 7.52 -6.86
C ALA A 30 -8.52 6.23 -6.66
N MET A 31 -7.22 6.34 -6.37
CA MET A 31 -6.37 5.17 -6.12
C MET A 31 -6.85 4.32 -4.93
N SER A 32 -7.29 4.97 -3.84
CA SER A 32 -7.84 4.29 -2.67
C SER A 32 -9.09 3.50 -3.01
N ALA A 33 -9.98 4.10 -3.82
CA ALA A 33 -11.20 3.43 -4.29
C ALA A 33 -10.88 2.25 -5.24
N ALA A 34 -9.91 2.41 -6.15
CA ALA A 34 -9.43 1.31 -6.99
C ALA A 34 -8.86 0.17 -6.17
N ASN A 35 -8.09 0.49 -5.13
CA ASN A 35 -7.48 -0.50 -4.24
C ASN A 35 -8.54 -1.26 -3.43
N SER A 36 -9.49 -0.56 -2.80
CA SER A 36 -10.51 -1.17 -1.95
C SER A 36 -11.48 -2.06 -2.73
N ALA A 37 -11.87 -1.62 -3.93
CA ALA A 37 -12.80 -2.36 -4.79
C ALA A 37 -12.11 -3.36 -5.73
N GLN A 38 -10.78 -3.52 -5.63
CA GLN A 38 -9.98 -4.40 -6.49
C GLN A 38 -10.26 -4.18 -7.98
N LEU A 39 -10.38 -2.91 -8.38
CA LEU A 39 -10.73 -2.56 -9.75
C LEU A 39 -9.61 -2.94 -10.72
N GLU A 40 -9.99 -3.27 -11.95
CA GLU A 40 -9.06 -3.61 -13.03
C GLU A 40 -8.04 -2.49 -13.28
N CYS A 41 -8.45 -1.22 -13.18
CA CYS A 41 -7.57 -0.08 -13.35
C CYS A 41 -6.52 0.08 -12.25
N ARG A 42 -6.62 -0.63 -11.10
CA ARG A 42 -5.75 -0.44 -9.94
C ARG A 42 -4.27 -0.50 -10.31
N GLU A 43 -3.83 -1.56 -10.99
CA GLU A 43 -2.40 -1.76 -11.26
C GLU A 43 -1.85 -0.70 -12.22
N GLU A 44 -2.65 -0.28 -13.21
CA GLU A 44 -2.31 0.83 -14.11
C GLU A 44 -2.12 2.14 -13.32
N LEU A 45 -3.06 2.49 -12.44
CA LEU A 45 -2.98 3.71 -11.64
C LEU A 45 -1.80 3.67 -10.65
N MET A 46 -1.52 2.50 -10.05
CA MET A 46 -0.38 2.33 -9.14
C MET A 46 0.96 2.47 -9.86
N ALA A 47 1.08 1.95 -11.09
CA ALA A 47 2.28 2.06 -11.89
C ALA A 47 2.54 3.52 -12.30
N ASP A 48 1.53 4.19 -12.88
CA ASP A 48 1.63 5.60 -13.28
C ASP A 48 2.01 6.51 -12.11
N TYR A 49 1.35 6.33 -10.96
CA TYR A 49 1.66 7.11 -9.76
C TYR A 49 3.09 6.90 -9.29
N SER A 50 3.56 5.65 -9.28
CA SER A 50 4.92 5.33 -8.86
C SER A 50 5.96 5.96 -9.79
N ASP A 51 5.79 5.79 -11.10
CA ASP A 51 6.72 6.34 -12.10
C ASP A 51 6.80 7.86 -12.01
N LYS A 52 5.67 8.53 -11.78
CA LYS A 52 5.58 9.97 -11.62
C LYS A 52 6.21 10.47 -10.32
N TRP A 53 5.99 9.78 -9.20
CA TRP A 53 6.28 10.31 -7.86
C TRP A 53 7.42 9.61 -7.12
N LYS A 54 8.08 8.61 -7.70
CA LYS A 54 9.17 7.86 -7.06
C LYS A 54 10.29 8.69 -6.43
N HIS A 55 10.50 9.92 -6.93
CA HIS A 55 11.49 10.86 -6.41
C HIS A 55 11.01 11.61 -5.14
N ASP A 56 9.70 11.70 -4.90
CA ASP A 56 9.11 12.33 -3.72
C ASP A 56 8.71 11.27 -2.70
N GLY A 57 9.52 11.16 -1.65
CA GLY A 57 9.30 10.18 -0.61
C GLY A 57 7.96 10.33 0.12
N LEU A 58 7.51 11.54 0.43
CA LEU A 58 6.28 11.75 1.21
C LEU A 58 5.03 11.42 0.39
N VAL A 59 5.11 11.63 -0.92
CA VAL A 59 4.07 11.24 -1.86
C VAL A 59 4.04 9.71 -2.00
N MET A 60 5.21 9.07 -2.13
CA MET A 60 5.32 7.61 -2.17
C MET A 60 4.85 6.89 -0.91
N ASP A 61 4.90 7.53 0.27
CA ASP A 61 4.30 6.95 1.48
C ASP A 61 2.82 6.60 1.29
N LYS A 62 2.07 7.42 0.55
CA LYS A 62 0.65 7.17 0.28
C LYS A 62 0.47 5.95 -0.61
N TRP A 63 1.34 5.79 -1.60
CA TRP A 63 1.38 4.64 -2.48
C TRP A 63 1.74 3.35 -1.71
N PHE A 64 2.78 3.39 -0.85
CA PHE A 64 3.15 2.27 -0.01
C PHE A 64 2.04 1.84 0.94
N ALA A 65 1.30 2.81 1.51
CA ALA A 65 0.14 2.53 2.35
C ALA A 65 -0.97 1.78 1.59
N LEU A 66 -1.21 2.11 0.32
CA LEU A 66 -2.16 1.40 -0.52
C LEU A 66 -1.67 -0.01 -0.91
N GLN A 67 -0.36 -0.22 -1.09
CA GLN A 67 0.18 -1.57 -1.27
C GLN A 67 0.03 -2.42 -0.01
N GLY A 68 0.33 -1.87 1.17
CA GLY A 68 0.17 -2.57 2.45
C GLY A 68 -1.28 -2.93 2.79
N SER A 69 -2.21 -2.04 2.45
CA SER A 69 -3.66 -2.22 2.67
C SER A 69 -4.40 -2.86 1.50
N ASN A 70 -3.69 -3.47 0.54
CA ASN A 70 -4.32 -4.14 -0.60
C ASN A 70 -5.17 -5.34 -0.13
N PRO A 71 -6.49 -5.39 -0.43
CA PRO A 71 -7.34 -6.50 0.00
C PRO A 71 -7.13 -7.80 -0.80
N ALA A 72 -6.33 -7.80 -1.87
CA ALA A 72 -6.09 -8.98 -2.71
C ALA A 72 -5.54 -10.19 -1.93
N GLU A 73 -5.82 -11.41 -2.38
CA GLU A 73 -5.36 -12.64 -1.72
C GLU A 73 -3.84 -12.75 -1.68
N ASP A 74 -3.16 -12.22 -2.69
CA ASP A 74 -1.71 -12.19 -2.83
C ASP A 74 -1.07 -10.94 -2.19
N ALA A 75 -1.77 -10.21 -1.31
CA ALA A 75 -1.30 -8.96 -0.74
C ALA A 75 0.06 -9.06 -0.03
N LEU A 76 0.32 -10.15 0.70
CA LEU A 76 1.62 -10.35 1.36
C LEU A 76 2.76 -10.46 0.33
N GLU A 77 2.54 -11.18 -0.77
CA GLU A 77 3.54 -11.30 -1.83
C GLU A 77 3.76 -9.95 -2.53
N LYS A 78 2.68 -9.19 -2.75
CA LYS A 78 2.79 -7.81 -3.26
C LYS A 78 3.55 -6.90 -2.29
N VAL A 79 3.35 -7.02 -0.97
CA VAL A 79 4.12 -6.26 0.03
C VAL A 79 5.60 -6.61 -0.02
N LYS A 80 5.95 -7.90 -0.04
CA LYS A 80 7.35 -8.36 -0.16
C LYS A 80 7.99 -7.87 -1.46
N ALA A 81 7.28 -7.95 -2.59
CA ALA A 81 7.75 -7.41 -3.86
C ALA A 81 7.99 -5.90 -3.79
N THR A 82 7.06 -5.18 -3.16
CA THR A 82 7.11 -3.72 -2.97
C THR A 82 8.30 -3.28 -2.12
N MET A 83 8.83 -4.12 -1.23
CA MET A 83 10.05 -3.82 -0.46
C MET A 83 11.30 -3.70 -1.36
N ASN A 84 11.26 -4.19 -2.60
CA ASN A 84 12.35 -4.04 -3.57
C ASN A 84 12.21 -2.78 -4.43
N HIS A 85 11.16 -1.97 -4.21
CA HIS A 85 10.93 -0.75 -4.96
C HIS A 85 12.04 0.28 -4.67
N GLU A 86 12.49 1.02 -5.69
CA GLU A 86 13.62 1.97 -5.56
C GLU A 86 13.38 3.08 -4.53
N ALA A 87 12.12 3.47 -4.34
CA ALA A 87 11.72 4.46 -3.34
C ALA A 87 11.57 3.89 -1.91
N PHE A 88 11.72 2.57 -1.72
CA PHE A 88 11.60 1.91 -0.42
C PHE A 88 12.95 1.72 0.25
N SER A 89 12.99 1.95 1.56
CA SER A 89 14.12 1.56 2.39
C SER A 89 13.65 1.28 3.80
N LEU A 90 13.99 0.10 4.32
CA LEU A 90 13.64 -0.28 5.70
C LEU A 90 14.30 0.61 6.76
N LYS A 91 15.40 1.30 6.39
CA LYS A 91 16.09 2.26 7.26
C LYS A 91 15.28 3.54 7.48
N ASN A 92 14.31 3.83 6.62
CA ASN A 92 13.46 5.01 6.74
C ASN A 92 12.17 4.65 7.52
N PRO A 93 11.97 5.18 8.74
CA PRO A 93 10.80 4.85 9.55
C PRO A 93 9.46 5.13 8.88
N ASN A 94 9.39 6.18 8.04
CA ASN A 94 8.18 6.50 7.32
C ASN A 94 7.88 5.42 6.26
N ARG A 95 8.88 4.97 5.50
CA ARG A 95 8.70 3.87 4.52
C ARG A 95 8.25 2.58 5.20
N THR A 96 8.93 2.19 6.28
CA THR A 96 8.60 1.00 7.07
C THR A 96 7.16 1.07 7.59
N ARG A 97 6.78 2.20 8.19
CA ARG A 97 5.40 2.40 8.68
C ARG A 97 4.37 2.39 7.54
N SER A 98 4.65 3.08 6.45
CA SER A 98 3.73 3.21 5.32
C SER A 98 3.46 1.88 4.65
N LEU A 99 4.46 1.05 4.39
CA LEU A 99 4.24 -0.25 3.75
C LEU A 99 3.88 -1.34 4.76
N ILE A 100 4.82 -1.64 5.66
CA ILE A 100 4.73 -2.79 6.56
C ILE A 100 3.72 -2.51 7.67
N GLY A 101 3.80 -1.33 8.29
CA GLY A 101 2.82 -0.92 9.30
C GLY A 101 1.38 -0.94 8.76
N SER A 102 1.16 -0.52 7.51
CA SER A 102 -0.16 -0.62 6.87
C SER A 102 -0.60 -2.07 6.66
N PHE A 103 0.29 -2.99 6.29
CA PHE A 103 -0.05 -4.41 6.20
C PHE A 103 -0.46 -4.98 7.57
N LEU A 104 0.30 -4.69 8.63
CA LEU A 104 0.03 -5.21 9.97
C LEU A 104 -1.26 -4.63 10.58
N ALA A 105 -1.49 -3.32 10.44
CA ALA A 105 -2.56 -2.62 11.14
C ALA A 105 -3.81 -2.35 10.30
N ALA A 106 -3.68 -2.17 8.99
CA ALA A 106 -4.78 -1.80 8.09
C ALA A 106 -5.20 -2.93 7.14
N ASN A 107 -4.62 -4.12 7.27
CA ASN A 107 -4.99 -5.30 6.48
C ASN A 107 -5.20 -6.56 7.34
N PRO A 108 -6.10 -6.53 8.35
CA PRO A 108 -6.25 -7.61 9.32
C PRO A 108 -6.62 -8.95 8.68
N VAL A 109 -7.39 -8.95 7.58
CA VAL A 109 -7.77 -10.18 6.87
C VAL A 109 -6.55 -10.91 6.30
N ARG A 110 -5.56 -10.16 5.79
CA ARG A 110 -4.34 -10.73 5.20
C ARG A 110 -3.23 -10.93 6.22
N PHE A 111 -3.13 -10.07 7.23
CA PHE A 111 -2.20 -10.24 8.33
C PHE A 111 -2.53 -11.47 9.19
N HIS A 112 -3.80 -11.66 9.52
CA HIS A 112 -4.27 -12.80 10.31
C HIS A 112 -4.67 -14.01 9.44
N ASP A 113 -4.04 -14.17 8.27
CA ASP A 113 -4.27 -15.35 7.44
C ASP A 113 -4.04 -16.64 8.24
N LYS A 114 -4.88 -17.65 7.99
CA LYS A 114 -4.89 -18.91 8.76
C LYS A 114 -3.59 -19.70 8.67
N SER A 115 -2.79 -19.49 7.61
CA SER A 115 -1.46 -20.07 7.49
C SER A 115 -0.45 -19.53 8.51
N GLY A 116 -0.74 -18.37 9.11
CA GLY A 116 0.18 -17.66 10.00
C GLY A 116 1.31 -16.91 9.27
N SER A 117 1.31 -16.89 7.93
CA SER A 117 2.34 -16.25 7.11
C SER A 117 2.52 -14.75 7.41
N GLY A 118 1.44 -14.04 7.73
CA GLY A 118 1.51 -12.63 8.13
C GLY A 118 2.29 -12.42 9.42
N TYR A 119 2.11 -13.28 10.44
CA TYR A 119 2.87 -13.22 11.68
C TYR A 119 4.34 -13.61 11.48
N GLN A 120 4.61 -14.62 10.66
CA GLN A 120 5.99 -14.99 10.32
C GLN A 120 6.72 -13.81 9.68
N PHE A 121 6.10 -13.17 8.69
CA PHE A 121 6.64 -11.97 8.05
C PHE A 121 6.88 -10.85 9.06
N ALA A 122 5.91 -10.57 9.95
CA ALA A 122 6.08 -9.55 10.99
C ALA A 122 7.27 -9.87 11.91
N GLY A 123 7.43 -11.12 12.32
CA GLY A 123 8.56 -11.56 13.14
C GLY A 123 9.92 -11.40 12.45
N GLU A 124 10.00 -11.65 11.14
CA GLU A 124 11.20 -11.41 10.32
C GLU A 124 11.56 -9.92 10.27
N ILE A 125 10.59 -9.05 10.00
CA ILE A 125 10.79 -7.60 10.00
C ILE A 125 11.18 -7.09 11.38
N LEU A 126 10.46 -7.49 12.44
CA LEU A 126 10.72 -7.06 13.81
C LEU A 126 12.12 -7.46 14.27
N ARG A 127 12.60 -8.65 13.89
CA ARG A 127 13.98 -9.08 14.18
C ARG A 127 15.00 -8.13 13.54
N GLN A 128 14.80 -7.76 12.28
CA GLN A 128 15.68 -6.84 11.56
C GLN A 128 15.63 -5.41 12.12
N LEU A 129 14.43 -4.95 12.52
CA LEU A 129 14.23 -3.63 13.12
C LEU A 129 14.72 -3.57 14.57
N ASN A 130 14.66 -4.65 15.33
CA ASN A 130 15.18 -4.69 16.69
C ASN A 130 16.67 -4.32 16.73
N ASP A 131 17.45 -4.78 15.76
CA ASP A 131 18.88 -4.49 15.71
C ASP A 131 19.17 -3.09 15.15
N SER A 132 18.38 -2.63 14.17
CA SER A 132 18.64 -1.38 13.45
C SER A 132 17.92 -0.15 14.01
N ASN A 133 16.69 -0.31 14.50
CA ASN A 133 15.86 0.73 15.10
C ASN A 133 14.80 0.15 16.06
N PRO A 134 15.17 -0.16 17.31
CA PRO A 134 14.26 -0.78 18.29
C PRO A 134 12.99 0.03 18.57
N GLN A 135 13.03 1.35 18.43
CA GLN A 135 11.85 2.21 18.65
C GLN A 135 10.80 2.03 17.55
N VAL A 136 11.24 1.86 16.30
CA VAL A 136 10.33 1.53 15.20
C VAL A 136 9.80 0.12 15.37
N ALA A 137 10.65 -0.84 15.76
CA ALA A 137 10.22 -2.21 16.06
C ALA A 137 9.10 -2.25 17.11
N SER A 138 9.24 -1.52 18.22
CA SER A 138 8.24 -1.48 19.29
C SER A 138 6.89 -0.85 18.89
N ARG A 139 6.83 -0.07 17.80
CA ARG A 139 5.59 0.56 17.31
C ARG A 139 4.85 -0.28 16.27
N MET A 140 5.50 -1.30 15.70
CA MET A 140 4.92 -2.23 14.74
C MET A 140 4.22 -3.37 15.47
#